data_AF-A0A1V5L3P9-F1
#
_entry.id   AF-A0A1V5L3P9-F1
#
_cell.length_a   1.000
_cell.length_b   1.000
_cell.length_c   1.000
_cell.angle_alpha   90.00
_cell.angle_beta   90.00
_cell.angle_gamma   90.00
#
_symmetry.space_group_name_H-M   'P 1'
#
loop_
_entity.id
_entity.type
_entity.pdbx_description
1 polymer ?
#
loop_
_entity_poly.entity_id
_entity_poly.type
_entity_poly.pdbx_seq_one_letter_code
_entity_poly.pdbx_strand_id
1 'polypeptide(L)'
;MKEWQVEDAGGGCRAFSEVIVLACQNTGELFSSTIPLTWDDGSSLEEKACSQLIQMMSEARVTRDDFFYVCSGNIFHKFHDWLSKNEYNWEVSKIDGLAHEYAEHLFHCQVVSAGFPANIQLVERNYRDYYRAVERWIYADESRLALLKDREVRLKPAETRYILKGNGKHIRSCHKCSKKITPYTPIVVYRHRESGRRVRRYYHLECTPVKPLKSTLESATVTWAACNVDGIVLGAGKEACPCVVCGQPVLPGEKTFYGYWQEKILLTGHLSCFLNGKQPLLAPDS
;
A
#
# COMPACT_ATOMS: atom_id res chain seq x y z
N MET A 1 -15.10 -6.92 28.86
CA MET A 1 -14.58 -6.80 27.49
C MET A 1 -15.31 -5.66 26.82
N LYS A 2 -14.59 -4.58 26.52
CA LYS A 2 -15.09 -3.47 25.71
C LYS A 2 -14.78 -3.73 24.24
N GLU A 3 -15.63 -3.21 23.37
CA GLU A 3 -15.44 -3.22 21.92
C GLU A 3 -15.17 -1.80 21.46
N TRP A 4 -13.98 -1.59 20.90
CA TRP A 4 -13.47 -0.30 20.49
C TRP A 4 -13.46 -0.17 18.97
N GLN A 5 -13.89 0.98 18.47
CA GLN A 5 -13.84 1.35 17.06
C GLN A 5 -12.83 2.47 16.86
N VAL A 6 -12.00 2.32 15.84
CA VAL A 6 -11.01 3.32 15.43
C VAL A 6 -11.32 3.80 14.01
N GLU A 7 -11.52 5.10 13.87
CA GLU A 7 -11.93 5.75 12.62
C GLU A 7 -11.23 7.10 12.42
N ASP A 8 -11.12 7.55 11.18
CA ASP A 8 -10.64 8.89 10.84
C ASP A 8 -11.63 9.71 10.00
N ALA A 9 -11.46 11.02 10.03
CA ALA A 9 -12.11 11.94 9.12
C ALA A 9 -11.17 13.04 8.64
N GLY A 10 -11.45 13.55 7.43
CA GLY A 10 -10.68 14.63 6.83
C GLY A 10 -9.47 14.17 6.01
N GLY A 11 -9.11 12.88 5.96
CA GLY A 11 -7.96 12.37 5.19
C GLY A 11 -8.01 12.71 3.70
N GLY A 12 -9.20 12.77 3.12
CA GLY A 12 -9.42 13.16 1.72
C GLY A 12 -9.41 14.67 1.46
N CYS A 13 -9.50 15.51 2.49
CA CYS A 13 -9.45 16.96 2.38
C CYS A 13 -8.00 17.45 2.42
N ARG A 14 -7.66 18.43 1.56
CA ARG A 14 -6.32 19.06 1.57
C ARG A 14 -6.11 20.04 2.73
N ALA A 15 -7.17 20.35 3.45
CA ALA A 15 -7.16 21.32 4.52
C ALA A 15 -7.66 20.72 5.83
N PHE A 16 -7.36 21.43 6.92
CA PHE A 16 -7.67 21.07 8.29
C PHE A 16 -6.97 19.80 8.76
N SER A 17 -6.92 19.61 10.07
CA SER A 17 -6.31 18.44 10.66
C SER A 17 -7.12 17.19 10.34
N GLU A 18 -6.45 16.04 10.28
CA GLU A 18 -7.15 14.75 10.27
C GLU A 18 -7.62 14.47 11.70
N VAL A 19 -8.89 14.13 11.84
CA VAL A 19 -9.47 13.67 13.10
C VAL A 19 -9.25 12.17 13.19
N ILE A 20 -8.84 11.70 14.36
CA ILE A 20 -8.85 10.28 14.71
C ILE A 20 -9.77 10.12 15.92
N VAL A 21 -10.62 9.11 15.87
CA VAL A 21 -11.55 8.77 16.95
C VAL A 21 -11.27 7.35 17.45
N LEU A 22 -11.35 7.19 18.77
CA LEU A 22 -11.45 5.92 19.47
C LEU A 22 -12.78 5.92 20.24
N ALA A 23 -13.70 5.04 19.88
CA ALA A 23 -15.03 4.97 20.48
C ALA A 23 -15.34 3.59 21.02
N CYS A 24 -15.93 3.47 22.21
CA CYS A 24 -16.47 2.19 22.67
C CYS A 24 -17.96 2.10 22.35
N GLN A 25 -18.36 1.14 21.51
CA GLN A 25 -19.77 1.00 21.14
C GLN A 25 -20.66 0.66 22.34
N ASN A 26 -20.16 -0.19 23.23
CA ASN A 26 -20.97 -0.74 24.31
C ASN A 26 -21.21 0.27 25.44
N THR A 27 -20.26 1.19 25.67
CA THR A 27 -20.33 2.17 26.76
C THR A 27 -20.62 3.59 26.27
N GLY A 28 -20.45 3.87 24.98
CA GLY A 28 -20.57 5.21 24.42
C GLY A 28 -19.39 6.13 24.74
N GLU A 29 -18.30 5.60 25.29
CA GLU A 29 -17.08 6.38 25.54
C GLU A 29 -16.47 6.87 24.22
N LEU A 30 -16.08 8.14 24.18
CA LEU A 30 -15.54 8.81 23.00
C LEU A 30 -14.24 9.51 23.34
N PHE A 31 -13.19 9.17 22.60
CA PHE A 31 -11.89 9.83 22.63
C PHE A 31 -11.56 10.28 21.21
N SER A 32 -10.92 11.43 21.10
CA SER A 32 -10.53 11.98 19.79
C SER A 32 -9.25 12.76 19.89
N SER A 33 -8.46 12.72 18.82
CA SER A 33 -7.28 13.54 18.64
C SER A 33 -7.23 14.07 17.21
N THR A 34 -6.36 15.06 16.98
CA THR A 34 -6.13 15.60 15.65
C THR A 34 -4.67 15.48 15.26
N ILE A 35 -4.41 15.17 14.00
CA ILE A 35 -3.06 15.18 13.45
C ILE A 35 -2.75 16.60 12.96
N PRO A 36 -1.69 17.26 13.49
CA PRO A 36 -1.31 18.62 13.11
C PRO A 36 -1.16 18.81 11.60
N LEU A 37 -1.40 20.03 11.11
CA LEU A 37 -1.27 20.34 9.68
C LEU A 37 0.14 20.07 9.12
N THR A 38 1.16 20.29 9.96
CA THR A 38 2.59 20.07 9.68
C THR A 38 3.32 19.61 10.95
N TRP A 39 4.51 19.03 10.79
CA TRP A 39 5.44 18.63 11.86
C TRP A 39 6.84 18.41 11.28
N ASP A 40 7.89 18.50 12.09
CA ASP A 40 9.29 18.47 11.65
C ASP A 40 10.15 17.37 12.31
N ASP A 41 9.54 16.48 13.10
CA ASP A 41 10.24 15.40 13.81
C ASP A 41 10.58 14.18 12.93
N GLY A 42 10.38 14.29 11.61
CA GLY A 42 10.66 13.24 10.64
C GLY A 42 9.72 12.03 10.70
N SER A 43 8.72 12.03 11.59
CA SER A 43 7.75 10.94 11.66
C SER A 43 6.82 10.93 10.44
N SER A 44 6.36 9.75 10.06
CA SER A 44 5.34 9.61 9.03
C SER A 44 3.94 9.87 9.58
N LEU A 45 2.98 10.12 8.68
CA LEU A 45 1.56 10.27 9.05
C LEU A 45 1.02 9.07 9.84
N GLU A 46 1.42 7.85 9.45
CA GLU A 46 1.00 6.61 10.12
C GLU A 46 1.59 6.51 11.54
N GLU A 47 2.82 7.00 11.74
CA GLU A 47 3.46 7.05 13.06
C GLU A 47 2.80 8.08 13.97
N LYS A 48 2.45 9.26 13.44
CA LYS A 48 1.66 10.26 14.18
C LYS A 48 0.32 9.68 14.62
N ALA A 49 -0.42 9.06 13.71
CA ALA A 49 -1.71 8.46 14.02
C ALA A 49 -1.59 7.34 15.06
N CYS A 50 -0.61 6.45 14.91
CA CYS A 50 -0.34 5.38 15.87
C CYS A 50 -0.01 5.95 17.27
N SER A 51 0.83 6.97 17.36
CA SER A 51 1.17 7.60 18.65
C SER A 51 -0.05 8.22 19.33
N GLN A 52 -0.91 8.91 18.58
CA GLN A 52 -2.13 9.51 19.11
C GLN A 52 -3.12 8.44 19.58
N LEU A 53 -3.24 7.33 18.84
CA LEU A 53 -4.10 6.22 19.22
C LEU A 53 -3.63 5.53 20.50
N ILE A 54 -2.32 5.30 20.66
CA ILE A 54 -1.76 4.71 21.89
C ILE A 54 -2.05 5.62 23.10
N GLN A 55 -1.91 6.93 22.92
CA GLN A 55 -2.25 7.90 23.96
C GLN A 55 -3.74 7.82 24.34
N MET A 56 -4.64 7.81 23.36
CA MET A 56 -6.08 7.66 23.60
C MET A 56 -6.43 6.33 24.26
N MET A 57 -5.77 5.23 23.88
CA MET A 57 -5.96 3.91 24.53
C MET A 57 -5.55 3.96 26.01
N SER A 58 -4.46 4.67 26.33
CA SER A 58 -4.03 4.86 27.71
C SER A 58 -5.05 5.66 28.52
N GLU A 59 -5.58 6.75 27.95
CA GLU A 59 -6.63 7.58 28.57
C GLU A 59 -7.93 6.80 28.78
N ALA A 60 -8.31 5.98 27.80
CA ALA A 60 -9.46 5.09 27.82
C ALA A 60 -9.28 3.87 28.74
N ARG A 61 -8.09 3.67 29.30
CA ARG A 61 -7.72 2.52 30.15
C ARG A 61 -8.03 1.18 29.47
N VAL A 62 -7.75 1.11 28.18
CA VAL A 62 -7.91 -0.10 27.37
C VAL A 62 -7.07 -1.23 27.96
N THR A 63 -7.63 -2.44 28.00
CA THR A 63 -6.89 -3.65 28.38
C THR A 63 -6.70 -4.62 27.20
N ARG A 64 -5.91 -5.67 27.40
CA ARG A 64 -5.69 -6.73 26.41
C ARG A 64 -6.92 -7.59 26.14
N ASP A 65 -7.83 -7.61 27.09
CA ASP A 65 -9.09 -8.35 26.99
C ASP A 65 -10.12 -7.60 26.13
N ASP A 66 -9.88 -6.34 25.80
CA ASP A 66 -10.74 -5.57 24.90
C ASP A 66 -10.49 -5.95 23.44
N PHE A 67 -11.47 -5.68 22.59
CA PHE A 67 -11.43 -5.97 21.16
C PHE A 67 -11.46 -4.70 20.33
N PHE A 68 -10.66 -4.63 19.26
CA PHE A 68 -10.56 -3.48 18.38
C PHE A 68 -11.07 -3.77 16.97
N TYR A 69 -12.00 -2.95 16.50
CA TYR A 69 -12.36 -2.83 15.09
C TYR A 69 -11.68 -1.57 14.53
N VAL A 70 -10.75 -1.75 13.62
CA VAL A 70 -9.97 -0.63 13.05
C VAL A 70 -10.34 -0.46 11.59
N CYS A 71 -10.58 0.79 11.17
CA CYS A 71 -10.81 1.11 9.77
C CYS A 71 -9.63 0.65 8.87
N SER A 72 -9.94 0.28 7.63
CA SER A 72 -8.96 -0.13 6.61
C SER A 72 -8.12 1.03 6.05
N GLY A 73 -8.28 2.25 6.57
CA GLY A 73 -7.54 3.42 6.16
C GLY A 73 -6.02 3.22 6.28
N ASN A 74 -5.28 3.59 5.23
CA ASN A 74 -3.81 3.41 5.19
C ASN A 74 -3.11 4.08 6.38
N ILE A 75 -3.70 5.14 6.93
CA ILE A 75 -3.18 5.88 8.08
C ILE A 75 -3.02 4.99 9.32
N PHE A 76 -3.77 3.90 9.42
CA PHE A 76 -3.77 2.99 10.55
C PHE A 76 -2.83 1.79 10.42
N HIS A 77 -2.10 1.62 9.31
CA HIS A 77 -1.25 0.43 9.13
C HIS A 77 -0.19 0.25 10.23
N LYS A 78 0.45 1.34 10.67
CA LYS A 78 1.39 1.28 11.80
C LYS A 78 0.70 0.89 13.11
N PHE A 79 -0.54 1.29 13.29
CA PHE A 79 -1.34 0.93 14.44
C PHE A 79 -1.78 -0.54 14.40
N HIS A 80 -2.15 -1.07 13.22
CA HIS A 80 -2.39 -2.51 13.00
C HIS A 80 -1.17 -3.35 13.39
N ASP A 81 0.00 -2.96 12.91
CA ASP A 81 1.27 -3.62 13.26
C ASP A 81 1.53 -3.54 14.77
N TRP A 82 1.27 -2.39 15.38
CA TRP A 82 1.47 -2.17 16.81
C TRP A 82 0.53 -3.03 17.65
N LEU A 83 -0.77 -3.07 17.35
CA LEU A 83 -1.75 -3.93 18.04
C LEU A 83 -1.33 -5.40 17.97
N SER A 84 -0.92 -5.86 16.78
CA SER A 84 -0.49 -7.25 16.55
C SER A 84 0.77 -7.60 17.35
N LYS A 85 1.81 -6.77 17.26
CA LYS A 85 3.08 -6.98 17.98
C LYS A 85 2.90 -6.97 19.48
N ASN A 86 1.94 -6.20 19.95
CA ASN A 86 1.68 -6.07 21.36
C ASN A 86 0.75 -7.19 21.86
N GLU A 87 0.04 -7.94 21.01
CA GLU A 87 -0.95 -8.97 21.41
C GLU A 87 -2.31 -8.39 21.87
N TYR A 88 -2.80 -7.35 21.20
CA TYR A 88 -4.22 -6.94 21.32
C TYR A 88 -5.11 -7.79 20.40
N ASN A 89 -6.37 -8.00 20.79
CA ASN A 89 -7.38 -8.60 19.93
C ASN A 89 -7.94 -7.53 18.98
N TRP A 90 -7.81 -7.73 17.67
CA TRP A 90 -8.27 -6.75 16.70
C TRP A 90 -8.56 -7.34 15.33
N GLU A 91 -9.37 -6.64 14.55
CA GLU A 91 -9.56 -6.89 13.12
C GLU A 91 -9.77 -5.61 12.32
N VAL A 92 -9.59 -5.72 11.00
CA VAL A 92 -9.99 -4.65 10.08
C VAL A 92 -11.49 -4.73 9.86
N SER A 93 -12.20 -3.63 10.04
CA SER A 93 -13.64 -3.55 9.81
C SER A 93 -14.03 -2.28 9.05
N LYS A 94 -15.19 -2.33 8.40
CA LYS A 94 -15.84 -1.12 7.89
C LYS A 94 -16.53 -0.46 9.07
N ILE A 95 -16.02 0.68 9.49
CA ILE A 95 -16.59 1.42 10.62
C ILE A 95 -17.77 2.24 10.10
N ASP A 96 -18.90 2.08 10.75
CA ASP A 96 -20.13 2.83 10.52
C ASP A 96 -20.74 3.13 11.91
N GLY A 97 -21.62 4.13 12.01
CA GLY A 97 -22.26 4.52 13.26
C GLY A 97 -21.39 5.43 14.13
N LEU A 98 -21.37 5.19 15.46
CA LEU A 98 -20.88 6.14 16.47
C LEU A 98 -19.51 6.76 16.16
N ALA A 99 -18.48 5.94 15.94
CA ALA A 99 -17.13 6.44 15.69
C ALA A 99 -17.04 7.28 14.41
N HIS A 100 -17.74 6.82 13.37
CA HIS A 100 -17.77 7.46 12.05
C HIS A 100 -18.48 8.80 12.08
N GLU A 101 -19.71 8.83 12.62
CA GLU A 101 -20.50 10.05 12.77
C GLU A 101 -19.77 11.08 13.64
N TYR A 102 -19.12 10.62 14.71
CA TYR A 102 -18.35 11.51 15.58
C TYR A 102 -17.10 12.08 14.90
N ALA A 103 -16.36 11.26 14.14
CA ALA A 103 -15.20 11.73 13.38
C ALA A 103 -15.60 12.79 12.33
N GLU A 104 -16.66 12.54 11.57
CA GLU A 104 -17.19 13.48 10.58
C GLU A 104 -17.68 14.79 11.23
N HIS A 105 -18.38 14.68 12.35
CA HIS A 105 -18.85 15.82 13.11
C HIS A 105 -17.69 16.69 13.60
N LEU A 106 -16.67 16.09 14.22
CA LEU A 106 -15.48 16.81 14.69
C LEU A 106 -14.70 17.46 13.56
N PHE A 107 -14.61 16.81 12.39
CA PHE A 107 -14.02 17.42 11.23
C PHE A 107 -14.84 18.65 10.80
N HIS A 108 -16.15 18.51 10.64
CA HIS A 108 -17.03 19.61 10.26
C HIS A 108 -16.96 20.79 11.24
N CYS A 109 -16.94 20.52 12.55
CA CYS A 109 -16.79 21.53 13.60
C CYS A 109 -15.49 22.34 13.45
N GLN A 110 -14.36 21.70 13.09
CA GLN A 110 -13.12 22.43 12.80
C GLN A 110 -13.27 23.36 11.60
N VAL A 111 -13.90 22.88 10.52
CA VAL A 111 -14.12 23.68 9.31
C VAL A 111 -15.00 24.90 9.62
N VAL A 112 -16.12 24.71 10.33
CA VAL A 112 -17.04 25.78 10.72
C VAL A 112 -16.39 26.77 11.68
N SER A 113 -15.61 26.28 12.65
CA SER A 113 -14.88 27.14 13.60
C SER A 113 -13.88 28.06 12.92
N ALA A 114 -13.38 27.69 11.74
CA ALA A 114 -12.52 28.54 10.92
C ALA A 114 -13.29 29.54 10.03
N GLY A 115 -14.62 29.55 10.10
CA GLY A 115 -15.48 30.50 9.37
C GLY A 115 -16.13 29.94 8.10
N PHE A 116 -16.09 28.62 7.87
CA PHE A 116 -16.83 28.02 6.77
C PHE A 116 -18.34 28.02 7.06
N PRO A 117 -19.22 28.25 6.06
CA PRO A 117 -20.66 28.33 6.30
C PRO A 117 -21.24 27.03 6.88
N ALA A 118 -21.82 27.10 8.09
CA ALA A 118 -22.36 25.95 8.82
C ALA A 118 -23.54 25.25 8.13
N ASN A 119 -24.23 25.95 7.22
CA ASN A 119 -25.32 25.38 6.43
C ASN A 119 -24.82 24.48 5.28
N ILE A 120 -23.52 24.51 4.95
CA ILE A 120 -22.92 23.62 3.97
C ILE A 120 -22.38 22.40 4.70
N GLN A 121 -23.13 21.31 4.64
CA GLN A 121 -22.81 20.06 5.35
C GLN A 121 -22.46 18.93 4.38
N LEU A 122 -21.84 17.88 4.92
CA LEU A 122 -21.67 16.62 4.21
C LEU A 122 -23.04 15.94 4.07
N VAL A 123 -23.48 15.70 2.84
CA VAL A 123 -24.76 15.05 2.53
C VAL A 123 -24.49 13.73 1.83
N GLU A 124 -25.18 12.66 2.25
CA GLU A 124 -25.13 11.33 1.62
C GLU A 124 -23.69 10.80 1.39
N ARG A 125 -22.77 11.10 2.32
CA ARG A 125 -21.35 10.75 2.20
C ARG A 125 -20.70 11.26 0.90
N ASN A 126 -21.19 12.35 0.31
CA ASN A 126 -20.59 13.01 -0.86
C ASN A 126 -19.36 13.85 -0.45
N TYR A 127 -18.32 13.16 0.03
CA TYR A 127 -17.06 13.78 0.46
C TYR A 127 -16.40 14.60 -0.65
N ARG A 128 -16.55 14.17 -1.90
CA ARG A 128 -15.91 14.81 -3.04
C ARG A 128 -16.35 16.25 -3.19
N ASP A 129 -17.66 16.49 -3.17
CA ASP A 129 -18.19 17.84 -3.38
C ASP A 129 -18.08 18.69 -2.12
N TYR A 130 -18.26 18.09 -0.94
CA TYR A 130 -18.02 18.76 0.33
C TYR A 130 -16.57 19.25 0.45
N TYR A 131 -15.57 18.39 0.25
CA TYR A 131 -14.15 18.79 0.31
C TYR A 131 -13.78 19.80 -0.79
N ARG A 132 -14.38 19.72 -1.98
CA ARG A 132 -14.20 20.76 -3.00
C ARG A 132 -14.77 22.11 -2.58
N ALA A 133 -15.91 22.14 -1.91
CA ALA A 133 -16.49 23.37 -1.39
C ALA A 133 -15.57 24.00 -0.35
N VAL A 134 -15.05 23.20 0.59
CA VAL A 134 -14.07 23.62 1.59
C VAL A 134 -12.80 24.16 0.94
N GLU A 135 -12.22 23.42 -0.01
CA GLU A 135 -11.01 23.85 -0.72
C GLU A 135 -11.23 25.16 -1.49
N ARG A 136 -12.36 25.31 -2.19
CA ARG A 136 -12.69 26.57 -2.89
C ARG A 136 -12.81 27.74 -1.92
N TRP A 137 -13.44 27.54 -0.76
CA TRP A 137 -13.57 28.56 0.27
C TRP A 137 -12.22 28.98 0.86
N ILE A 138 -11.27 28.04 1.01
CA ILE A 138 -9.88 28.35 1.40
C ILE A 138 -9.18 29.14 0.31
N TYR A 139 -9.19 28.66 -0.93
CA TYR A 139 -8.47 29.31 -2.04
C TYR A 139 -9.06 30.67 -2.45
N ALA A 140 -10.26 31.01 -1.98
CA ALA A 140 -10.87 32.31 -2.20
C ALA A 140 -10.23 33.44 -1.34
N ASP A 141 -9.46 33.10 -0.31
CA ASP A 141 -8.87 34.06 0.62
C ASP A 141 -7.47 33.60 1.05
N GLU A 142 -6.44 34.37 0.69
CA GLU A 142 -5.03 34.02 0.94
C GLU A 142 -4.73 33.82 2.42
N SER A 143 -5.44 34.52 3.32
CA SER A 143 -5.27 34.36 4.77
C SER A 143 -5.61 32.95 5.26
N ARG A 144 -6.41 32.20 4.51
CA ARG A 144 -6.84 30.83 4.85
C ARG A 144 -5.88 29.76 4.36
N LEU A 145 -4.86 30.11 3.56
CA LEU A 145 -3.88 29.13 3.07
C LEU A 145 -3.11 28.43 4.20
N ALA A 146 -2.99 29.08 5.36
CA ALA A 146 -2.41 28.49 6.57
C ALA A 146 -3.21 27.27 7.09
N LEU A 147 -4.46 27.07 6.67
CA LEU A 147 -5.30 25.92 7.00
C LEU A 147 -5.00 24.69 6.12
N LEU A 148 -4.14 24.82 5.11
CA LEU A 148 -3.75 23.72 4.25
C LEU A 148 -2.80 22.78 4.99
N LYS A 149 -3.00 21.48 4.77
CA LYS A 149 -2.06 20.45 5.23
C LYS A 149 -0.75 20.58 4.48
N ASP A 150 0.35 20.45 5.20
CA ASP A 150 1.67 20.32 4.61
C ASP A 150 1.78 18.96 3.91
N ARG A 151 1.97 19.01 2.59
CA ARG A 151 2.05 17.80 1.77
C ARG A 151 3.38 17.11 1.92
N GLU A 152 4.48 17.82 2.17
CA GLU A 152 5.81 17.22 2.14
C GLU A 152 5.96 16.20 3.27
N VAL A 153 5.55 16.58 4.48
CA VAL A 153 5.63 15.73 5.68
C VAL A 153 4.59 14.60 5.68
N ARG A 154 3.50 14.77 4.91
CA ARG A 154 2.43 13.77 4.75
C ARG A 154 2.67 12.79 3.59
N LEU A 155 3.63 13.05 2.72
CA LEU A 155 3.93 12.16 1.60
C LEU A 155 4.65 10.90 2.10
N LYS A 156 4.18 9.74 1.67
CA LYS A 156 4.93 8.49 1.88
C LYS A 156 6.31 8.60 1.22
N PRO A 157 7.37 8.03 1.86
CA PRO A 157 8.72 8.02 1.32
C PRO A 157 8.76 7.52 -0.12
N ALA A 158 9.63 8.11 -0.93
CA ALA A 158 9.70 7.81 -2.36
C ALA A 158 9.96 6.32 -2.63
N GLU A 159 10.72 5.66 -1.76
CA GLU A 159 11.07 4.24 -1.75
C GLU A 159 9.84 3.33 -1.77
N THR A 160 8.74 3.75 -1.14
CA THR A 160 7.47 3.00 -1.15
C THR A 160 6.82 2.94 -2.53
N ARG A 161 7.24 3.83 -3.45
CA ARG A 161 6.79 3.89 -4.84
C ARG A 161 7.62 3.00 -5.76
N TYR A 162 8.79 2.53 -5.31
CA TYR A 162 9.62 1.57 -6.01
C TYR A 162 9.25 0.16 -5.54
N ILE A 163 8.88 -0.70 -6.47
CA ILE A 163 8.46 -2.07 -6.19
C ILE A 163 9.37 -3.02 -6.96
N LEU A 164 10.11 -3.86 -6.24
CA LEU A 164 10.84 -4.98 -6.82
C LEU A 164 9.86 -6.10 -7.17
N LYS A 165 9.90 -6.60 -8.40
CA LYS A 165 9.03 -7.70 -8.85
C LYS A 165 9.64 -8.43 -10.05
N GLY A 166 9.00 -9.53 -10.46
CA GLY A 166 9.29 -10.16 -11.74
C GLY A 166 8.78 -9.34 -12.94
N ASN A 167 9.59 -9.21 -14.00
CA ASN A 167 9.14 -8.67 -15.28
C ASN A 167 8.32 -9.74 -16.02
N GLY A 168 7.24 -9.33 -16.68
CA GLY A 168 6.47 -10.26 -17.52
C GLY A 168 7.13 -10.48 -18.87
N LYS A 169 6.33 -10.97 -19.83
CA LYS A 169 6.75 -11.26 -21.21
C LYS A 169 7.25 -10.06 -22.03
N HIS A 170 7.02 -8.83 -21.56
CA HIS A 170 7.33 -7.64 -22.33
C HIS A 170 8.74 -7.14 -22.05
N ILE A 171 9.47 -6.84 -23.12
CA ILE A 171 10.71 -6.07 -23.06
C ILE A 171 10.37 -4.67 -22.56
N ARG A 172 11.13 -4.18 -21.57
CA ARG A 172 11.02 -2.80 -21.06
C ARG A 172 12.29 -2.04 -21.34
N SER A 173 12.23 -0.71 -21.30
CA SER A 173 13.42 0.14 -21.34
C SER A 173 13.69 0.68 -19.93
N CYS A 174 14.94 0.56 -19.48
CA CYS A 174 15.36 1.14 -18.22
C CYS A 174 15.40 2.66 -18.32
N HIS A 175 14.83 3.35 -17.33
CA HIS A 175 14.74 4.80 -17.33
C HIS A 175 16.08 5.49 -17.01
N LYS A 176 17.00 4.81 -16.31
CA LYS A 176 18.31 5.38 -15.97
C LYS A 176 19.35 5.20 -17.09
N CYS A 177 19.49 3.98 -17.61
CA CYS A 177 20.54 3.66 -18.58
C CYS A 177 20.05 3.48 -20.02
N SER A 178 18.73 3.59 -20.26
CA SER A 178 18.08 3.41 -21.57
C SER A 178 18.20 2.00 -22.20
N LYS A 179 19.03 1.11 -21.64
CA LYS A 179 19.16 -0.29 -22.08
C LYS A 179 17.87 -1.08 -21.84
N LYS A 180 17.68 -2.15 -22.62
CA LYS A 180 16.52 -3.03 -22.50
C LYS A 180 16.60 -3.87 -21.22
N ILE A 181 15.45 -4.09 -20.61
CA ILE A 181 15.24 -5.02 -19.50
C ILE A 181 14.56 -6.24 -20.10
N THR A 182 15.26 -7.37 -19.98
CA THR A 182 14.87 -8.65 -20.56
C THR A 182 13.52 -9.11 -19.99
N PRO A 183 12.66 -9.77 -20.77
CA PRO A 183 11.46 -10.42 -20.26
C PRO A 183 11.81 -11.43 -19.19
N TYR A 184 10.91 -11.62 -18.22
CA TYR A 184 11.08 -12.65 -17.18
C TYR A 184 12.34 -12.53 -16.32
N THR A 185 12.86 -11.33 -16.13
CA THR A 185 13.93 -11.05 -15.15
C THR A 185 13.42 -10.18 -14.01
N PRO A 186 14.13 -10.10 -12.88
CA PRO A 186 13.84 -9.11 -11.85
C PRO A 186 13.83 -7.68 -12.41
N ILE A 187 12.90 -6.84 -11.92
CA ILE A 187 12.73 -5.45 -12.34
C ILE A 187 12.26 -4.58 -11.18
N VAL A 188 12.73 -3.34 -11.12
CA VAL A 188 12.17 -2.33 -10.21
C VAL A 188 11.19 -1.45 -10.99
N VAL A 189 9.97 -1.35 -10.47
CA VAL A 189 8.92 -0.48 -11.03
C VAL A 189 8.67 0.68 -10.10
N TYR A 190 8.94 1.89 -10.56
CA TYR A 190 8.50 3.12 -9.92
C TYR A 190 7.08 3.47 -10.36
N ARG A 191 6.18 3.70 -9.40
CA ARG A 191 4.78 4.05 -9.65
C ARG A 191 4.41 5.32 -8.89
N HIS A 192 3.97 6.35 -9.60
CA HIS A 192 3.38 7.53 -8.97
C HIS A 192 2.26 8.10 -9.83
N ARG A 193 1.52 9.06 -9.27
CA ARG A 193 0.54 9.86 -10.01
C ARG A 193 1.10 11.26 -10.21
N GLU A 194 1.06 11.72 -11.44
CA GLU A 194 1.43 13.08 -11.84
C GLU A 194 0.20 13.70 -12.51
N SER A 195 -0.33 14.78 -11.94
CA SER A 195 -1.56 15.44 -12.43
C SER A 195 -2.71 14.44 -12.71
N GLY A 196 -2.90 13.47 -11.80
CA GLY A 196 -3.91 12.41 -11.91
C GLY A 196 -3.56 11.24 -12.83
N ARG A 197 -2.55 11.36 -13.69
CA ARG A 197 -2.10 10.30 -14.60
C ARG A 197 -1.16 9.34 -13.89
N ARG A 198 -1.35 8.04 -14.12
CA ARG A 198 -0.46 7.01 -13.59
C ARG A 198 0.82 6.98 -14.42
N VAL A 199 1.93 7.38 -13.81
CA VAL A 199 3.26 7.31 -14.43
C VAL A 199 3.98 6.07 -13.90
N ARG A 200 4.57 5.31 -14.83
CA ARG A 200 5.39 4.13 -14.53
C ARG A 200 6.76 4.30 -15.14
N ARG A 201 7.80 4.08 -14.34
CA ARG A 201 9.19 4.01 -14.80
C ARG A 201 9.76 2.66 -14.40
N TYR A 202 10.63 2.12 -15.24
CA TYR A 202 11.19 0.79 -15.10
C TYR A 202 12.70 0.90 -14.95
N TYR A 203 13.30 0.09 -14.10
CA TYR A 203 14.74 0.11 -13.84
C TYR A 203 15.27 -1.33 -13.76
N HIS A 204 16.49 -1.56 -14.27
CA HIS A 204 17.29 -2.70 -13.80
C HIS A 204 17.53 -2.59 -12.30
N LEU A 205 17.81 -3.71 -11.62
CA LEU A 205 18.10 -3.73 -10.18
C LEU A 205 19.26 -2.78 -9.84
N GLU A 206 20.39 -2.88 -10.55
CA GLU A 206 21.56 -2.01 -10.38
C GLU A 206 21.31 -0.54 -10.78
N CYS A 207 20.24 -0.30 -11.53
CA CYS A 207 19.89 1.04 -12.02
C CYS A 207 18.89 1.77 -11.13
N THR A 208 18.34 1.12 -10.11
CA THR A 208 17.40 1.77 -9.20
C THR A 208 18.11 2.89 -8.42
N PRO A 209 17.50 4.07 -8.24
CA PRO A 209 18.10 5.13 -7.43
C PRO A 209 18.00 4.86 -5.92
N VAL A 210 17.09 3.98 -5.52
CA VAL A 210 16.82 3.64 -4.11
C VAL A 210 16.60 2.14 -3.94
N LYS A 211 16.90 1.61 -2.76
CA LYS A 211 16.52 0.24 -2.39
C LYS A 211 15.00 0.17 -2.21
N PRO A 212 14.27 -0.64 -3.00
CA PRO A 212 12.82 -0.76 -2.86
C PRO A 212 12.42 -1.27 -1.47
N LEU A 213 11.47 -0.61 -0.81
CA LEU A 213 10.91 -1.09 0.46
C LEU A 213 9.85 -2.19 0.26
N LYS A 214 9.33 -2.34 -0.97
CA LYS A 214 8.32 -3.34 -1.32
C LYS A 214 8.87 -4.31 -2.35
N SER A 215 8.72 -5.59 -2.07
CA SER A 215 9.03 -6.67 -3.01
C SER A 215 7.84 -7.60 -3.15
N THR A 216 7.48 -7.90 -4.40
CA THR A 216 6.60 -9.03 -4.76
C THR A 216 7.33 -9.98 -5.69
N LEU A 217 8.66 -9.95 -5.68
CA LEU A 217 9.50 -10.85 -6.46
C LEU A 217 9.51 -12.21 -5.75
N GLU A 218 8.94 -13.22 -6.41
CA GLU A 218 9.23 -14.61 -6.10
C GLU A 218 10.35 -15.06 -7.04
N SER A 219 11.37 -15.73 -6.48
CA SER A 219 12.52 -16.26 -7.22
C SER A 219 12.81 -17.68 -6.78
N ALA A 220 13.42 -18.45 -7.67
CA ALA A 220 13.89 -19.79 -7.39
C ALA A 220 15.24 -20.02 -8.07
N THR A 221 16.03 -20.91 -7.49
CA THR A 221 17.25 -21.43 -8.10
C THR A 221 17.00 -22.90 -8.42
N VAL A 222 17.26 -23.31 -9.66
CA VAL A 222 16.96 -24.66 -10.15
C VAL A 222 18.22 -25.27 -10.77
N THR A 223 18.39 -26.59 -10.64
CA THR A 223 19.50 -27.28 -11.31
C THR A 223 19.09 -27.64 -12.73
N TRP A 224 19.85 -27.17 -13.72
CA TRP A 224 19.66 -27.47 -15.15
C TRP A 224 21.00 -27.78 -15.80
N ALA A 225 21.13 -28.95 -16.44
CA ALA A 225 22.37 -29.40 -17.08
C ALA A 225 23.61 -29.27 -16.16
N ALA A 226 23.48 -29.72 -14.90
CA ALA A 226 24.50 -29.64 -13.84
C ALA A 226 24.92 -28.20 -13.43
N CYS A 227 24.19 -27.18 -13.85
CA CYS A 227 24.39 -25.79 -13.44
C CYS A 227 23.20 -25.28 -12.63
N ASN A 228 23.44 -24.33 -11.72
CA ASN A 228 22.36 -23.59 -11.07
C ASN A 228 21.89 -22.46 -11.98
N VAL A 229 20.58 -22.37 -12.18
CA VAL A 229 19.92 -21.31 -12.94
C VAL A 229 19.00 -20.55 -12.00
N ASP A 230 19.30 -19.27 -11.79
CA ASP A 230 18.42 -18.36 -11.08
C ASP A 230 17.32 -17.85 -12.00
N GLY A 231 16.11 -17.80 -11.48
CA GLY A 231 14.95 -17.31 -12.21
C GLY A 231 13.89 -16.71 -11.31
N ILE A 232 12.85 -16.21 -11.95
CA ILE A 232 11.68 -15.67 -11.28
C ILE A 232 10.53 -16.67 -11.32
N VAL A 233 9.61 -16.55 -10.38
CA VAL A 233 8.35 -17.29 -10.37
C VAL A 233 7.22 -16.31 -10.64
N LEU A 234 6.42 -16.61 -11.67
CA LEU A 234 5.23 -15.85 -12.02
C LEU A 234 4.10 -16.81 -12.37
N GLY A 235 2.85 -16.35 -12.27
CA GLY A 235 1.73 -17.05 -12.90
C GLY A 235 1.92 -17.13 -14.42
N ALA A 236 1.61 -18.27 -15.03
CA ALA A 236 1.62 -18.42 -16.48
C ALA A 236 0.72 -17.37 -17.14
N GLY A 237 1.08 -16.98 -18.37
CA GLY A 237 0.29 -16.04 -19.16
C GLY A 237 -1.09 -16.57 -19.52
N LYS A 238 -1.83 -15.83 -20.35
CA LYS A 238 -3.17 -16.26 -20.82
C LYS A 238 -3.13 -17.48 -21.74
N GLU A 239 -1.98 -17.76 -22.34
CA GLU A 239 -1.75 -18.88 -23.24
C GLU A 239 -0.92 -19.92 -22.50
N ALA A 240 -1.26 -21.20 -22.70
CA ALA A 240 -0.49 -22.29 -22.15
C ALA A 240 0.90 -22.32 -22.81
N CYS A 241 1.94 -22.58 -22.01
CA CYS A 241 3.30 -22.80 -22.51
C CYS A 241 3.76 -24.22 -22.20
N PRO A 242 4.56 -24.87 -23.06
CA PRO A 242 5.07 -26.20 -22.76
C PRO A 242 6.10 -26.13 -21.62
N CYS A 243 6.00 -27.03 -20.66
CA CYS A 243 7.02 -27.21 -19.65
C CYS A 243 8.23 -27.93 -20.24
N VAL A 244 9.41 -27.30 -20.21
CA VAL A 244 10.66 -27.88 -20.77
C VAL A 244 11.14 -29.14 -20.05
N VAL A 245 10.60 -29.43 -18.87
CA VAL A 245 10.97 -30.62 -18.08
C VAL A 245 10.11 -31.83 -18.45
N CYS A 246 8.78 -31.68 -18.42
CA CYS A 246 7.84 -32.80 -18.59
C CYS A 246 7.07 -32.79 -19.93
N GLY A 247 7.23 -31.76 -20.76
CA GLY A 247 6.51 -31.58 -22.03
C GLY A 247 5.03 -31.19 -21.89
N GLN A 248 4.44 -31.31 -20.69
CA GLN A 248 3.03 -30.97 -20.47
C GLN A 248 2.80 -29.45 -20.47
N PRO A 249 1.62 -28.98 -20.92
CA PRO A 249 1.29 -27.56 -20.91
C PRO A 249 1.15 -27.04 -19.48
N VAL A 250 1.75 -25.88 -19.21
CA VAL A 250 1.52 -25.09 -18.00
C VAL A 250 0.29 -24.22 -18.24
N LEU A 251 -0.73 -24.35 -17.38
CA LEU A 251 -2.01 -23.68 -17.56
C LEU A 251 -1.97 -22.22 -17.09
N PRO A 252 -2.81 -21.33 -17.66
CA PRO A 252 -2.87 -19.93 -17.26
C PRO A 252 -3.02 -19.74 -15.74
N GLY A 253 -2.20 -18.85 -15.18
CA GLY A 253 -2.19 -18.56 -13.74
C GLY A 253 -1.39 -19.53 -12.86
N GLU A 254 -0.97 -20.69 -13.36
CA GLU A 254 -0.16 -21.62 -12.58
C GLU A 254 1.23 -21.06 -12.26
N LYS A 255 1.76 -21.38 -11.07
CA LYS A 255 3.12 -20.96 -10.68
C LYS A 255 4.17 -21.58 -11.61
N THR A 256 4.81 -20.72 -12.38
CA THR A 256 5.72 -21.08 -13.47
C THR A 256 7.09 -20.48 -13.19
N PHE A 257 8.13 -21.29 -13.35
CA PHE A 257 9.51 -20.83 -13.33
C PHE A 257 9.88 -20.23 -14.68
N TYR A 258 10.58 -19.11 -14.64
CA TYR A 258 11.21 -18.50 -15.81
C TYR A 258 12.66 -18.14 -15.47
N GLY A 259 13.62 -18.71 -16.18
CA GLY A 259 15.05 -18.44 -15.99
C GLY A 259 15.80 -18.52 -17.32
N TYR A 260 16.96 -17.89 -17.41
CA TYR A 260 17.79 -17.95 -18.63
C TYR A 260 18.99 -18.86 -18.40
N TRP A 261 19.09 -19.92 -19.21
CA TRP A 261 20.28 -20.73 -19.29
C TRP A 261 21.25 -20.12 -20.30
N GLN A 262 22.53 -19.99 -19.90
CA GLN A 262 23.59 -19.34 -20.69
C GLN A 262 23.19 -17.95 -21.22
N GLU A 263 22.40 -17.20 -20.45
CA GLU A 263 21.91 -15.85 -20.76
C GLU A 263 21.07 -15.71 -22.05
N LYS A 264 20.78 -16.82 -22.75
CA LYS A 264 20.14 -16.80 -24.08
C LYS A 264 18.90 -17.66 -24.17
N ILE A 265 18.88 -18.80 -23.48
CA ILE A 265 17.81 -19.79 -23.61
C ILE A 265 16.85 -19.64 -22.44
N LEU A 266 15.61 -19.21 -22.72
CA LEU A 266 14.57 -19.12 -21.71
C LEU A 266 14.07 -20.52 -21.34
N LEU A 267 14.31 -20.92 -20.11
CA LEU A 267 13.69 -22.08 -19.47
C LEU A 267 12.33 -21.67 -18.92
N THR A 268 11.28 -22.43 -19.27
CA THR A 268 9.92 -22.19 -18.78
C THR A 268 9.23 -23.51 -18.42
N GLY A 269 8.49 -23.53 -17.33
CA GLY A 269 7.77 -24.73 -16.91
C GLY A 269 7.21 -24.69 -15.50
N HIS A 270 6.49 -25.75 -15.13
CA HIS A 270 5.96 -25.91 -13.77
C HIS A 270 7.08 -25.76 -12.74
N LEU A 271 6.86 -24.92 -11.73
CA LEU A 271 7.84 -24.74 -10.66
C LEU A 271 8.20 -26.08 -9.98
N SER A 272 7.20 -26.92 -9.72
CA SER A 272 7.39 -28.23 -9.11
C SER A 272 8.26 -29.17 -9.95
N CYS A 273 8.20 -29.11 -11.28
CA CYS A 273 9.02 -29.95 -12.15
C CYS A 273 10.51 -29.60 -12.02
N PHE A 274 10.83 -28.31 -11.92
CA PHE A 274 12.21 -27.87 -11.71
C PHE A 274 12.72 -28.19 -10.30
N LEU A 275 11.90 -28.01 -9.27
CA LEU A 275 12.31 -28.26 -7.88
C LEU A 275 12.47 -29.74 -7.56
N ASN A 276 11.72 -30.63 -8.21
CA ASN A 276 11.76 -32.06 -7.97
C ASN A 276 12.90 -32.79 -8.71
N GLY A 277 13.82 -32.06 -9.35
CA GLY A 277 14.99 -32.65 -10.00
C GLY A 277 14.67 -33.61 -11.16
N LYS A 278 13.48 -33.51 -11.76
CA LYS A 278 13.15 -34.31 -12.95
C LYS A 278 14.10 -33.89 -14.08
N GLN A 279 14.86 -34.85 -14.60
CA GLN A 279 15.69 -34.60 -15.77
C GLN A 279 14.79 -34.24 -16.95
N PRO A 280 15.19 -33.25 -17.79
CA PRO A 280 14.41 -32.90 -18.96
C PRO A 280 14.28 -34.11 -19.88
N LEU A 281 13.09 -34.25 -20.48
CA LEU A 281 12.97 -35.06 -21.70
C LEU A 281 13.86 -34.38 -22.75
N LEU A 282 15.05 -34.94 -22.99
CA LEU A 282 15.95 -34.51 -24.06
C LEU A 282 15.11 -34.34 -25.34
N ALA A 283 15.13 -33.15 -25.92
CA ALA A 283 14.64 -32.98 -27.27
C ALA A 283 15.49 -33.88 -28.19
N PRO A 284 14.88 -34.59 -29.17
CA PRO A 284 15.66 -35.34 -30.13
C PRO A 284 16.63 -34.40 -30.85
N ASP A 285 17.88 -34.83 -30.95
CA ASP A 285 18.95 -34.12 -31.63
C ASP A 285 18.47 -33.61 -33.00
N SER A 286 18.64 -32.30 -33.23
CA SER A 286 18.49 -31.66 -34.54
C SER A 286 19.58 -32.11 -35.50
#